data_AF-A0A7X1FVW1-F1
#
_entry.id   AF-A0A7X1FVW1-F1
#
_cell.length_a   1.000
_cell.length_b   1.000
_cell.length_c   1.000
_cell.angle_alpha   90.00
_cell.angle_beta   90.00
_cell.angle_gamma   90.00
#
_symmetry.space_group_name_H-M   'P 1'
#
loop_
_entity.id
_entity.type
_entity.pdbx_description
1 polymer ?
#
loop_
_entity_poly.entity_id
_entity_poly.type
_entity_poly.pdbx_seq_one_letter_code
_entity_poly.pdbx_strand_id
1 'polypeptide(L)'
;MKKLTIFLAAIASFELVLLSPLAKDKHLRFQYTQTLARWLAKAHHPNAVFLGDSLTAGGLNFNDWRDVNLGSNGLQTYQIAAGLKIADKFQPVRISVLAGMNDAIRGPLDEAQLHSSWRAICADPRVVVTLPPPTGVDEFNQRLDMVRDIIRAECTARPLIVIEGLADASGRLRPGISDDGVHPGEDFYSRWRDQLARAGI
;
A
#
# COMPACT_ATOMS: atom_id res chain seq x y z
N MET A 1 -39.10 -35.52 -5.50
CA MET A 1 -38.63 -34.36 -6.28
C MET A 1 -38.90 -33.03 -5.59
N LYS A 2 -40.15 -32.63 -5.29
CA LYS A 2 -40.46 -31.31 -4.66
C LYS A 2 -39.67 -30.98 -3.37
N LYS A 3 -39.51 -31.94 -2.45
CA LYS A 3 -38.76 -31.74 -1.18
C LYS A 3 -37.27 -31.44 -1.40
N LEU A 4 -36.64 -32.09 -2.39
CA LEU A 4 -35.23 -31.88 -2.72
C LEU A 4 -35.00 -30.47 -3.30
N THR A 5 -35.90 -30.02 -4.18
CA THR A 5 -35.84 -28.67 -4.76
C THR A 5 -35.96 -27.59 -3.68
N ILE A 6 -36.88 -27.76 -2.72
CA ILE A 6 -37.06 -26.82 -1.59
C ILE A 6 -35.79 -26.78 -0.73
N PHE A 7 -35.21 -27.94 -0.43
CA PHE A 7 -33.99 -28.03 0.38
C PHE A 7 -32.79 -27.34 -0.30
N LEU A 8 -32.57 -27.59 -1.59
CA LEU A 8 -31.51 -26.93 -2.36
C LEU A 8 -31.71 -25.41 -2.45
N ALA A 9 -32.94 -24.95 -2.63
CA ALA A 9 -33.25 -23.52 -2.64
C ALA A 9 -32.99 -22.86 -1.27
N ALA A 10 -33.27 -23.56 -0.16
CA ALA A 10 -32.98 -23.07 1.18
C ALA A 10 -31.46 -22.95 1.44
N ILE A 11 -30.66 -23.93 1.01
CA ILE A 11 -29.19 -23.87 1.10
C ILE A 11 -28.67 -22.67 0.30
N ALA A 12 -29.06 -22.55 -0.98
CA ALA A 12 -28.61 -21.45 -1.82
C ALA A 12 -28.98 -20.08 -1.24
N SER A 13 -30.18 -19.95 -0.67
CA SER A 13 -30.62 -18.70 -0.01
C SER A 13 -29.80 -18.40 1.23
N PHE A 14 -29.48 -19.41 2.03
CA PHE A 14 -28.65 -19.27 3.23
C PHE A 14 -27.21 -18.87 2.87
N GLU A 15 -26.62 -19.50 1.86
CA GLU A 15 -25.31 -19.11 1.32
C GLU A 15 -25.30 -17.67 0.82
N LEU A 16 -26.34 -17.24 0.11
CA LEU A 16 -26.46 -15.86 -0.37
C LEU A 16 -26.48 -14.85 0.78
N VAL A 17 -27.20 -15.16 1.87
CA VAL A 17 -27.25 -14.32 3.08
C VAL A 17 -25.87 -14.25 3.74
N LEU A 18 -25.18 -15.38 3.87
CA LEU A 18 -23.83 -15.44 4.46
C LEU A 18 -22.78 -14.69 3.62
N LEU A 19 -22.90 -14.69 2.29
CA LEU A 19 -22.00 -13.99 1.38
C LEU A 19 -22.38 -12.53 1.15
N SER A 20 -23.58 -12.10 1.57
CA SER A 20 -24.05 -10.73 1.36
C SER A 20 -23.16 -9.63 2.00
N PRO A 21 -22.52 -9.81 3.17
CA PRO A 21 -21.58 -8.82 3.71
C PRO A 21 -20.35 -8.69 2.83
N LEU A 22 -19.83 -9.80 2.28
CA LEU A 22 -18.73 -9.75 1.30
C LEU A 22 -19.19 -9.03 0.02
N ALA A 23 -20.44 -9.16 -0.42
CA ALA A 23 -20.90 -8.43 -1.61
C ALA A 23 -20.94 -6.90 -1.39
N LYS A 24 -21.30 -6.44 -0.18
CA LYS A 24 -21.53 -5.02 0.12
C LYS A 24 -20.31 -4.31 0.70
N ASP A 25 -19.54 -4.97 1.55
CA ASP A 25 -18.45 -4.35 2.31
C ASP A 25 -17.10 -4.51 1.58
N LYS A 26 -16.53 -3.38 1.16
CA LYS A 26 -15.23 -3.34 0.47
C LYS A 26 -14.08 -3.79 1.37
N HIS A 27 -14.14 -3.48 2.67
CA HIS A 27 -13.10 -3.84 3.62
C HIS A 27 -13.11 -5.35 3.89
N LEU A 28 -14.27 -5.97 4.10
CA LEU A 28 -14.37 -7.42 4.26
C LEU A 28 -13.87 -8.17 3.02
N ARG A 29 -14.24 -7.72 1.81
CA ARG A 29 -13.69 -8.29 0.57
C ARG A 29 -12.19 -8.22 0.51
N PHE A 30 -11.64 -7.06 0.88
CA PHE A 30 -10.21 -6.88 0.90
C PHE A 30 -9.54 -7.85 1.89
N GLN A 31 -10.01 -7.92 3.13
CA GLN A 31 -9.43 -8.82 4.14
C GLN A 31 -9.51 -10.29 3.71
N TYR A 32 -10.63 -10.69 3.12
CA TYR A 32 -10.79 -12.03 2.56
C TYR A 32 -9.81 -12.29 1.43
N THR A 33 -9.70 -11.36 0.47
CA THR A 33 -8.76 -11.46 -0.66
C THR A 33 -7.32 -11.53 -0.16
N GLN A 34 -6.95 -10.76 0.86
CA GLN A 34 -5.62 -10.80 1.45
C GLN A 34 -5.32 -12.09 2.20
N THR A 35 -6.31 -12.66 2.86
CA THR A 35 -6.18 -13.99 3.49
C THR A 35 -5.94 -15.05 2.43
N LEU A 36 -6.69 -14.98 1.32
CA LEU A 36 -6.50 -15.88 0.18
C LEU A 36 -5.11 -15.69 -0.46
N ALA A 37 -4.71 -14.45 -0.75
CA ALA A 37 -3.38 -14.12 -1.29
C ALA A 37 -2.25 -14.71 -0.44
N ARG A 38 -2.32 -14.50 0.89
CA ARG A 38 -1.32 -15.05 1.83
C ARG A 38 -1.34 -16.57 1.90
N TRP A 39 -2.50 -17.20 1.76
CA TRP A 39 -2.60 -18.66 1.72
C TRP A 39 -1.99 -19.23 0.44
N LEU A 40 -2.35 -18.65 -0.70
CA LEU A 40 -1.79 -18.99 -2.01
C LEU A 40 -0.28 -18.77 -2.07
N ALA A 41 0.21 -17.75 -1.37
CA ALA A 41 1.62 -17.44 -1.30
C ALA A 41 2.47 -18.57 -0.66
N LYS A 42 1.84 -19.54 0.02
CA LYS A 42 2.50 -20.75 0.52
C LYS A 42 2.81 -21.78 -0.58
N ALA A 43 2.11 -21.70 -1.70
CA ALA A 43 2.23 -22.62 -2.83
C ALA A 43 2.84 -21.93 -4.08
N HIS A 44 2.62 -20.63 -4.24
CA HIS A 44 3.07 -19.85 -5.39
C HIS A 44 3.66 -18.53 -4.94
N HIS A 45 4.74 -18.08 -5.57
CA HIS A 45 5.29 -16.77 -5.27
C HIS A 45 4.30 -15.68 -5.74
N PRO A 46 3.97 -14.66 -4.90
CA PRO A 46 3.14 -13.55 -5.32
C PRO A 46 3.90 -12.66 -6.31
N ASN A 47 3.19 -11.93 -7.17
CA ASN A 47 3.83 -10.98 -8.07
C ASN A 47 4.46 -9.85 -7.25
N ALA A 48 3.68 -9.27 -6.34
CA ALA A 48 4.14 -8.19 -5.50
C ALA A 48 3.79 -8.40 -4.01
N VAL A 49 4.67 -7.91 -3.16
CA VAL A 49 4.37 -7.60 -1.76
C VAL A 49 4.43 -6.09 -1.59
N PHE A 50 3.38 -5.52 -1.01
CA PHE A 50 3.29 -4.09 -0.70
C PHE A 50 3.63 -3.86 0.77
N LEU A 51 4.66 -3.06 1.03
CA LEU A 51 5.12 -2.67 2.36
C LEU A 51 4.96 -1.16 2.54
N GLY A 52 4.41 -0.76 3.68
CA GLY A 52 4.30 0.65 4.01
C GLY A 52 3.41 0.92 5.20
N ASP A 53 2.94 2.16 5.30
CA ASP A 53 2.12 2.63 6.40
C ASP A 53 0.61 2.57 6.09
N SER A 54 -0.18 3.50 6.66
CA SER A 54 -1.63 3.60 6.43
C SER A 54 -1.97 3.86 4.97
N LEU A 55 -1.13 4.56 4.21
CA LEU A 55 -1.34 4.75 2.77
C LEU A 55 -1.24 3.42 2.03
N THR A 56 -0.28 2.59 2.37
CA THR A 56 -0.18 1.25 1.76
C THR A 56 -1.33 0.35 2.22
N ALA A 57 -1.69 0.39 3.51
CA ALA A 57 -2.81 -0.37 4.05
C ALA A 57 -4.15 -0.03 3.36
N GLY A 58 -4.35 1.24 3.00
CA GLY A 58 -5.54 1.72 2.31
C GLY A 58 -5.61 1.34 0.82
N GLY A 59 -4.49 0.97 0.19
CA GLY A 59 -4.43 0.60 -1.24
C GLY A 59 -5.00 -0.77 -1.60
N LEU A 60 -5.44 -1.52 -0.59
CA LEU A 60 -6.06 -2.81 -0.73
C LEU A 60 -5.18 -3.83 -1.48
N ASN A 61 -5.69 -4.50 -2.53
CA ASN A 61 -4.98 -5.56 -3.25
C ASN A 61 -4.34 -5.10 -4.57
N PHE A 62 -4.23 -3.79 -4.82
CA PHE A 62 -3.49 -3.22 -5.95
C PHE A 62 -3.74 -3.85 -7.35
N ASN A 63 -4.93 -4.43 -7.57
CA ASN A 63 -5.44 -5.08 -8.79
C ASN A 63 -5.09 -6.57 -9.03
N ASP A 64 -4.28 -7.25 -8.22
CA ASP A 64 -4.10 -8.71 -8.33
C ASP A 64 -4.55 -9.40 -7.03
N TRP A 65 -5.21 -10.56 -7.15
CA TRP A 65 -5.64 -11.39 -6.01
C TRP A 65 -4.48 -12.17 -5.39
N ARG A 66 -3.32 -12.20 -6.06
CA ARG A 66 -2.07 -12.79 -5.56
C ARG A 66 -1.20 -11.80 -4.82
N ASP A 67 -1.48 -10.51 -4.91
CA ASP A 67 -0.67 -9.49 -4.26
C ASP A 67 -0.92 -9.45 -2.76
N VAL A 68 0.17 -9.41 -2.00
CA VAL A 68 0.14 -9.40 -0.54
C VAL A 68 0.39 -8.00 -0.04
N ASN A 69 -0.58 -7.43 0.66
CA ASN A 69 -0.46 -6.15 1.34
C ASN A 69 -0.07 -6.36 2.81
N LEU A 70 1.09 -5.82 3.17
CA LEU A 70 1.67 -5.81 4.51
C LEU A 70 1.71 -4.38 5.10
N GLY A 71 0.97 -3.44 4.51
CA GLY A 71 0.79 -2.10 5.05
C GLY A 71 0.11 -2.11 6.42
N SER A 72 0.53 -1.21 7.30
CA SER A 72 -0.06 -1.07 8.63
C SER A 72 -0.09 0.38 9.10
N ASN A 73 -1.11 0.74 9.86
CA ASN A 73 -1.32 2.13 10.26
C ASN A 73 -0.18 2.63 11.15
N GLY A 74 0.30 3.84 10.85
CA GLY A 74 1.24 4.55 11.69
C GLY A 74 2.65 3.98 11.71
N LEU A 75 3.04 3.12 10.76
CA LEU A 75 4.42 2.68 10.67
C LEU A 75 5.32 3.83 10.16
N GLN A 76 6.48 3.98 10.82
CA GLN A 76 7.58 4.81 10.36
C GLN A 76 8.55 3.98 9.50
N THR A 77 9.45 4.67 8.79
CA THR A 77 10.31 4.04 7.80
C THR A 77 11.21 2.94 8.38
N TYR A 78 11.73 3.10 9.60
CA TYR A 78 12.54 2.05 10.24
C TYR A 78 11.76 0.75 10.52
N GLN A 79 10.47 0.86 10.83
CA GLN A 79 9.60 -0.30 11.06
C GLN A 79 9.28 -1.00 9.74
N ILE A 80 9.07 -0.22 8.67
CA ILE A 80 8.85 -0.72 7.31
C ILE A 80 10.12 -1.44 6.81
N ALA A 81 11.31 -0.89 7.07
CA ALA A 81 12.58 -1.53 6.77
C ALA A 81 12.73 -2.89 7.48
N ALA A 82 12.35 -2.98 8.76
CA ALA A 82 12.31 -4.26 9.47
C ALA A 82 11.30 -5.26 8.85
N GLY A 83 10.23 -4.75 8.24
CA GLY A 83 9.21 -5.50 7.52
C GLY A 83 9.71 -6.22 6.25
N LEU A 84 10.87 -5.83 5.69
CA LEU A 84 11.45 -6.52 4.53
C LEU A 84 11.70 -8.01 4.79
N LYS A 85 12.14 -8.35 6.01
CA LYS A 85 12.33 -9.76 6.41
C LYS A 85 11.02 -10.55 6.43
N ILE A 86 9.89 -9.88 6.60
CA ILE A 86 8.57 -10.50 6.55
C ILE A 86 8.15 -10.67 5.10
N ALA A 87 8.34 -9.65 4.25
CA ALA A 87 8.09 -9.74 2.81
C ALA A 87 8.89 -10.87 2.15
N ASP A 88 10.14 -11.08 2.57
CA ASP A 88 11.02 -12.15 2.08
C ASP A 88 10.45 -13.55 2.23
N LYS A 89 9.66 -13.79 3.29
CA LYS A 89 9.04 -15.10 3.51
C LYS A 89 8.03 -15.47 2.44
N PHE A 90 7.53 -14.49 1.70
CA PHE A 90 6.61 -14.71 0.58
C PHE A 90 7.37 -14.92 -0.75
N GLN A 91 8.68 -14.69 -0.80
CA GLN A 91 9.51 -14.77 -2.02
C GLN A 91 8.90 -14.03 -3.23
N PRO A 92 8.46 -12.77 -3.08
CA PRO A 92 7.78 -12.05 -4.15
C PRO A 92 8.72 -11.74 -5.32
N VAL A 93 8.14 -11.55 -6.51
CA VAL A 93 8.89 -11.05 -7.68
C VAL A 93 9.31 -9.59 -7.45
N ARG A 94 8.41 -8.77 -6.89
CA ARG A 94 8.64 -7.35 -6.58
C ARG A 94 8.20 -6.99 -5.16
N ILE A 95 8.85 -6.00 -4.57
CA ILE A 95 8.42 -5.41 -3.30
C ILE A 95 8.12 -3.93 -3.55
N SER A 96 6.87 -3.52 -3.46
CA SER A 96 6.52 -2.10 -3.55
C SER A 96 6.59 -1.47 -2.17
N VAL A 97 7.36 -0.38 -2.02
CA VAL A 97 7.54 0.32 -0.75
C VAL A 97 7.03 1.77 -0.88
N LEU A 98 6.12 2.16 0.00
CA LEU A 98 5.71 3.55 0.24
C LEU A 98 5.86 3.84 1.73
N ALA A 99 6.79 4.74 2.06
CA ALA A 99 7.13 5.09 3.43
C ALA A 99 7.51 6.58 3.54
N GLY A 100 7.58 7.09 4.77
CA GLY A 100 8.03 8.46 5.04
C GLY A 100 6.95 9.42 5.54
N MET A 101 5.65 9.09 5.37
CA MET A 101 4.56 9.97 5.78
C MET A 101 4.53 10.14 7.31
N ASN A 102 4.57 9.03 8.06
CA ASN A 102 4.58 9.10 9.52
C ASN A 102 5.90 9.62 10.10
N ASP A 103 7.01 9.49 9.37
CA ASP A 103 8.29 10.10 9.75
C ASP A 103 8.14 11.64 9.75
N ALA A 104 7.54 12.21 8.69
CA ALA A 104 7.28 13.64 8.60
C ALA A 104 6.25 14.16 9.61
N ILE A 105 5.16 13.42 9.85
CA ILE A 105 4.05 13.87 10.71
C ILE A 105 4.43 13.89 12.20
N ARG A 106 5.18 12.89 12.69
CA ARG A 106 5.29 12.63 14.14
C ARG A 106 6.25 13.52 14.93
N GLY A 107 7.04 14.36 14.28
CA GLY A 107 8.00 15.23 14.97
C GLY A 107 9.39 15.13 14.37
N PRO A 108 10.43 15.62 15.07
CA PRO A 108 11.72 15.89 14.44
C PRO A 108 12.27 14.63 13.75
N LEU A 109 12.72 14.82 12.51
CA LEU A 109 13.28 13.74 11.71
C LEU A 109 14.61 13.31 12.33
N ASP A 110 14.71 12.03 12.69
CA ASP A 110 16.00 11.38 12.90
C ASP A 110 16.57 11.03 11.52
N GLU A 111 17.26 11.98 10.92
CA GLU A 111 17.83 11.83 9.56
C GLU A 111 18.79 10.65 9.48
N ALA A 112 19.60 10.40 10.52
CA ALA A 112 20.56 9.29 10.53
C ALA A 112 19.83 7.95 10.46
N GLN A 113 18.75 7.79 11.24
CA GLN A 113 17.89 6.61 11.17
C GLN A 113 17.19 6.48 9.81
N LEU A 114 16.72 7.60 9.25
CA LEU A 114 16.02 7.62 7.96
C LEU A 114 16.95 7.21 6.81
N HIS A 115 18.17 7.77 6.76
CA HIS A 115 19.22 7.36 5.83
C HIS A 115 19.55 5.88 5.95
N SER A 116 19.79 5.40 7.19
CA SER A 116 20.10 3.99 7.44
C SER A 116 18.96 3.06 6.98
N SER A 117 17.71 3.44 7.24
CA SER A 117 16.53 2.67 6.87
C SER A 117 16.33 2.62 5.35
N TRP A 118 16.44 3.75 4.66
CA TRP A 118 16.31 3.80 3.20
C TRP A 118 17.46 3.10 2.49
N ARG A 119 18.68 3.15 3.03
CA ARG A 119 19.80 2.36 2.51
C ARG A 119 19.52 0.86 2.61
N ALA A 120 18.96 0.40 3.72
CA ALA A 120 18.57 -0.99 3.88
C ALA A 120 17.45 -1.39 2.92
N ILE A 121 16.42 -0.54 2.75
CA ILE A 121 15.32 -0.75 1.78
C ILE A 121 15.85 -0.82 0.35
N CYS A 122 16.70 0.13 -0.04
CA CYS A 122 17.23 0.26 -1.39
C CYS A 122 18.46 -0.61 -1.67
N ALA A 123 18.89 -1.45 -0.70
CA ALA A 123 19.82 -2.54 -0.96
C ALA A 123 19.13 -3.76 -1.61
N ASP A 124 17.81 -3.93 -1.44
CA ASP A 124 17.08 -5.04 -2.05
C ASP A 124 16.78 -4.75 -3.54
N PRO A 125 17.23 -5.57 -4.49
CA PRO A 125 17.03 -5.32 -5.92
C PRO A 125 15.58 -5.51 -6.40
N ARG A 126 14.72 -6.17 -5.62
CA ARG A 126 13.30 -6.35 -5.95
C ARG A 126 12.45 -5.15 -5.56
N VAL A 127 12.97 -4.28 -4.69
CA VAL A 127 12.23 -3.14 -4.18
C VAL A 127 12.01 -2.08 -5.26
N VAL A 128 10.76 -1.64 -5.41
CA VAL A 128 10.35 -0.47 -6.18
C VAL A 128 9.78 0.54 -5.19
N VAL A 129 10.25 1.77 -5.26
CA VAL A 129 9.93 2.80 -4.27
C VAL A 129 8.93 3.77 -4.85
N THR A 130 7.86 4.04 -4.11
CA THR A 130 6.93 5.14 -4.35
C THR A 130 7.26 6.28 -3.38
N LEU A 131 7.41 7.50 -3.90
CA LEU A 131 7.61 8.67 -3.04
C LEU A 131 6.32 9.01 -2.27
N PRO A 132 6.43 9.40 -0.98
CA PRO A 132 5.27 9.84 -0.22
C PRO A 132 4.62 11.06 -0.90
N PRO A 133 3.29 11.07 -1.09
CA PRO A 133 2.59 12.17 -1.76
C PRO A 133 2.62 13.45 -0.90
N PRO A 134 2.32 14.63 -1.48
CA PRO A 134 2.13 15.84 -0.67
C PRO A 134 0.91 15.70 0.24
N THR A 135 0.87 16.55 1.26
CA THR A 135 -0.26 16.70 2.19
C THR A 135 -0.91 18.08 2.01
N GLY A 136 -2.05 18.29 2.67
CA GLY A 136 -2.68 19.60 2.79
C GLY A 136 -2.01 20.53 3.81
N VAL A 137 -0.96 20.08 4.51
CA VAL A 137 -0.33 20.80 5.64
C VAL A 137 1.13 21.14 5.30
N ASP A 138 1.45 22.44 5.27
CA ASP A 138 2.79 22.92 4.88
C ASP A 138 3.92 22.38 5.76
N GLU A 139 3.71 22.34 7.08
CA GLU A 139 4.71 21.86 8.02
C GLU A 139 5.11 20.40 7.70
N PHE A 140 4.13 19.57 7.34
CA PHE A 140 4.41 18.18 6.93
C PHE A 140 5.09 18.13 5.58
N ASN A 141 4.71 18.99 4.63
CA ASN A 141 5.33 19.04 3.31
C ASN A 141 6.82 19.41 3.36
N GLN A 142 7.21 20.36 4.22
CA GLN A 142 8.64 20.71 4.40
C GLN A 142 9.47 19.51 4.85
N ARG A 143 8.96 18.73 5.82
CA ARG A 143 9.62 17.51 6.28
C ARG A 143 9.56 16.40 5.24
N LEU A 144 8.46 16.28 4.50
CA LEU A 144 8.32 15.32 3.41
C LEU A 144 9.30 15.61 2.27
N ASP A 145 9.64 16.86 2.00
CA ASP A 145 10.64 17.20 1.00
C ASP A 145 12.02 16.68 1.43
N MET A 146 12.39 16.86 2.70
CA MET A 146 13.61 16.25 3.26
C MET A 146 13.58 14.72 3.14
N VAL A 147 12.45 14.08 3.47
CA VAL A 147 12.28 12.62 3.34
C VAL A 147 12.45 12.18 1.88
N ARG A 148 11.83 12.88 0.91
CA ARG A 148 11.94 12.57 -0.52
C ARG A 148 13.36 12.74 -1.03
N ASP A 149 14.09 13.73 -0.55
CA ASP A 149 15.48 13.96 -0.92
C ASP A 149 16.38 12.85 -0.39
N ILE A 150 16.15 12.39 0.85
CA ILE A 150 16.84 11.21 1.41
C ILE A 150 16.53 9.96 0.58
N ILE A 151 15.27 9.73 0.18
CA ILE A 151 14.91 8.61 -0.69
C ILE A 151 15.67 8.68 -2.01
N ARG A 152 15.68 9.84 -2.66
CA ARG A 152 16.41 10.04 -3.94
C ARG A 152 17.90 9.78 -3.78
N ALA A 153 18.49 10.20 -2.67
CA ALA A 153 19.91 10.03 -2.39
C ALA A 153 20.29 8.55 -2.12
N GLU A 154 19.45 7.79 -1.40
CA GLU A 154 19.77 6.40 -1.05
C GLU A 154 19.31 5.38 -2.12
N CYS A 155 18.37 5.76 -2.98
CA CYS A 155 17.76 4.85 -3.97
C CYS A 155 18.13 5.21 -5.42
N THR A 156 19.36 5.68 -5.65
CA THR A 156 19.85 6.19 -6.95
C THR A 156 19.86 5.17 -8.08
N ALA A 157 19.98 3.88 -7.75
CA ALA A 157 20.09 2.81 -8.74
C ALA A 157 18.75 2.38 -9.38
N ARG A 158 17.63 3.04 -9.05
CA ARG A 158 16.29 2.65 -9.51
C ARG A 158 15.38 3.83 -9.79
N PRO A 159 14.46 3.72 -10.76
CA PRO A 159 13.40 4.71 -10.94
C PRO A 159 12.50 4.73 -9.70
N LEU A 160 12.08 5.94 -9.32
CA LEU A 160 11.13 6.17 -8.24
C LEU A 160 9.75 6.44 -8.85
N ILE A 161 8.71 5.87 -8.26
CA ILE A 161 7.33 6.15 -8.63
C ILE A 161 6.90 7.45 -7.95
N VAL A 162 6.38 8.38 -8.75
CA VAL A 162 5.83 9.66 -8.28
C VAL A 162 4.39 9.74 -8.73
N ILE A 163 3.44 9.74 -7.79
CA ILE A 163 2.01 9.76 -8.11
C ILE A 163 1.61 11.14 -8.61
N GLU A 164 1.35 11.23 -9.92
CA GLU A 164 1.15 12.49 -10.64
C GLU A 164 -0.26 13.07 -10.42
N GLY A 165 -0.34 14.40 -10.50
CA GLY A 165 -1.63 15.12 -10.48
C GLY A 165 -2.29 15.22 -9.10
N LEU A 166 -1.59 14.83 -8.04
CA LEU A 166 -2.03 14.96 -6.65
C LEU A 166 -1.83 16.37 -6.10
N ALA A 167 -0.79 17.08 -6.58
CA ALA A 167 -0.44 18.40 -6.10
C ALA A 167 -1.25 19.50 -6.81
N ASP A 168 -1.60 20.57 -6.09
CA ASP A 168 -2.11 21.82 -6.66
C ASP A 168 -0.95 22.74 -7.09
N ALA A 169 -1.26 23.96 -7.52
CA ALA A 169 -0.26 24.92 -7.95
C ALA A 169 0.71 25.37 -6.83
N SER A 170 0.34 25.16 -5.56
CA SER A 170 1.18 25.45 -4.40
C SER A 170 2.04 24.26 -3.95
N GLY A 171 1.89 23.10 -4.61
CA GLY A 171 2.58 21.87 -4.23
C GLY A 171 1.90 21.07 -3.12
N ARG A 172 0.73 21.52 -2.63
CA ARG A 172 -0.06 20.82 -1.61
C ARG A 172 -0.97 19.79 -2.24
N LEU A 173 -1.44 18.85 -1.44
CA LEU A 173 -2.47 17.90 -1.88
C LEU A 173 -3.74 18.67 -2.32
N ARG A 174 -4.21 18.41 -3.54
CA ARG A 174 -5.39 19.07 -4.10
C ARG A 174 -6.63 18.84 -3.23
N PRO A 175 -7.50 19.86 -3.07
CA PRO A 175 -8.79 19.68 -2.44
C PRO A 175 -9.60 18.54 -3.08
N GLY A 176 -10.27 17.73 -2.27
CA GLY A 176 -11.07 16.58 -2.72
C GLY A 176 -10.30 15.28 -2.96
N ILE A 177 -8.96 15.29 -2.87
CA ILE A 177 -8.17 14.04 -2.87
C ILE A 177 -8.19 13.37 -1.50
N SER A 178 -8.25 14.15 -0.42
CA SER A 178 -8.26 13.68 0.96
C SER A 178 -9.19 14.56 1.81
N ASP A 179 -9.88 13.94 2.76
CA ASP A 179 -10.78 14.64 3.70
C ASP A 179 -10.00 15.26 4.88
N ASP A 180 -8.91 14.63 5.30
CA ASP A 180 -8.07 15.09 6.43
C ASP A 180 -6.74 15.73 5.98
N GLY A 181 -6.54 15.85 4.66
CA GLY A 181 -5.34 16.39 4.06
C GLY A 181 -4.13 15.44 4.08
N VAL A 182 -4.28 14.19 4.52
CA VAL A 182 -3.20 13.20 4.62
C VAL A 182 -3.58 11.86 4.00
N HIS A 183 -4.73 11.30 4.37
CA HIS A 183 -5.21 10.01 3.90
C HIS A 183 -6.07 10.20 2.65
N PRO A 184 -5.58 9.79 1.47
CA PRO A 184 -6.28 10.06 0.23
C PRO A 184 -7.38 9.02 -0.04
N GLY A 185 -8.34 9.41 -0.87
CA GLY A 185 -9.45 8.59 -1.33
C GLY A 185 -9.11 7.71 -2.55
N GLU A 186 -10.15 7.19 -3.21
CA GLU A 186 -10.00 6.21 -4.30
C GLU A 186 -9.22 6.74 -5.52
N ASP A 187 -9.32 8.04 -5.83
CA ASP A 187 -8.62 8.63 -6.98
C ASP A 187 -7.09 8.47 -6.87
N PHE A 188 -6.54 8.66 -5.67
CA PHE A 188 -5.12 8.40 -5.40
C PHE A 188 -4.73 6.96 -5.67
N TYR A 189 -5.51 6.01 -5.13
CA TYR A 189 -5.20 4.59 -5.30
C TYR A 189 -5.35 4.13 -6.74
N SER A 190 -6.31 4.68 -7.49
CA SER A 190 -6.41 4.42 -8.93
C SER A 190 -5.15 4.88 -9.67
N ARG A 191 -4.70 6.11 -9.44
CA ARG A 191 -3.49 6.65 -10.06
C ARG A 191 -2.25 5.86 -9.67
N TRP A 192 -2.13 5.48 -8.40
CA TRP A 192 -1.00 4.71 -7.92
C TRP A 192 -0.95 3.34 -8.59
N ARG A 193 -2.08 2.63 -8.69
CA ARG A 193 -2.17 1.35 -9.41
C ARG A 193 -1.78 1.48 -10.88
N ASP A 194 -2.21 2.53 -11.57
CA ASP A 194 -1.83 2.77 -12.96
C ASP A 194 -0.32 2.95 -13.12
N GLN A 195 0.33 3.63 -12.17
CA GLN A 195 1.78 3.83 -12.21
C GLN A 195 2.56 2.57 -11.82
N LEU A 196 2.06 1.80 -10.85
CA LEU A 196 2.61 0.49 -10.49
C LEU A 196 2.59 -0.45 -11.70
N ALA A 197 1.45 -0.53 -12.40
CA ALA A 197 1.33 -1.32 -13.62
C ALA A 197 2.33 -0.90 -14.71
N ARG A 198 2.54 0.41 -14.91
CA ARG A 198 3.56 0.93 -15.85
C ARG A 198 4.98 0.59 -15.42
N ALA A 199 5.24 0.46 -14.12
CA ALA A 199 6.52 0.03 -13.57
C ALA A 199 6.70 -1.51 -13.59
N GLY A 200 5.73 -2.25 -14.13
CA GLY A 200 5.77 -3.71 -14.17
C GLY A 200 5.54 -4.36 -12.80
N ILE A 201 4.74 -3.70 -11.97
CA ILE A 201 4.17 -4.26 -10.73
C ILE A 201 2.73 -4.66 -10.99
#